data_AF-A0A5C3R259-F1
#
_entry.id   AF-A0A5C3R259-F1
#
_cell.length_a   1.000
_cell.length_b   1.000
_cell.length_c   1.000
_cell.angle_alpha   90.00
_cell.angle_beta   90.00
_cell.angle_gamma   90.00
#
_symmetry.space_group_name_H-M   'P 1'
#
loop_
_entity.id
_entity.type
_entity.pdbx_description
1 polymer ?
#
loop_
_entity_poly.entity_id
_entity_poly.type
_entity_poly.pdbx_seq_one_letter_code
_entity_poly.pdbx_strand_id
1 'polypeptide(L)'
;MYTGRNGFAQVEHSNASDVVKHNRFLENKRFADFVLQSRGSGISIDDMEKELQQLTEDERPKDREAGKTAITRTEARIVKLQEEQVAELEKMYGMEAQDYLDEMEHRYYSRLHEPAVLDAEKHMEKLSSHADARPPQWDDQYTRLRHAQLQDMLPLYRQLARLQPRQGSTQAEPRVFFPKSSEEYKAITSKETRLRIAHFLTIHSNDSQREAMMNRFNWVYRQVDPLRQEFEKDEEFHKLVTDEYQQTASTDPRKRR
;
A
#
# COMPACT_ATOMS: atom_id res chain seq x y z
N MET A 1 -64.61 13.30 30.75
CA MET A 1 -63.32 12.74 30.29
C MET A 1 -62.56 12.26 31.51
N TYR A 2 -62.39 10.94 31.67
CA TYR A 2 -61.65 10.35 32.79
C TYR A 2 -60.29 9.90 32.28
N THR A 3 -59.25 10.69 32.52
CA THR A 3 -57.84 10.29 32.36
C THR A 3 -57.22 10.16 33.75
N GLY A 4 -56.48 9.07 34.01
CA GLY A 4 -55.61 8.94 35.19
C GLY A 4 -56.10 8.14 36.40
N ARG A 5 -57.12 7.26 36.28
CA ARG A 5 -57.59 6.42 37.40
C ARG A 5 -57.24 4.93 37.35
N ASN A 6 -56.66 4.45 36.27
CA ASN A 6 -56.17 3.07 36.20
C ASN A 6 -54.65 3.14 36.19
N GLY A 7 -53.99 2.51 37.16
CA GLY A 7 -52.54 2.52 37.37
C GLY A 7 -51.69 1.89 36.25
N PHE A 8 -52.08 2.05 35.00
CA PHE A 8 -51.25 1.79 33.84
C PHE A 8 -50.32 2.99 33.67
N ALA A 9 -49.01 2.71 33.72
CA ALA A 9 -47.99 3.68 33.33
C ALA A 9 -48.35 4.23 31.94
N GLN A 10 -48.26 5.55 31.77
CA GLN A 10 -48.28 6.13 30.43
C GLN A 10 -47.14 5.46 29.65
N VAL A 11 -47.49 4.78 28.55
CA VAL A 11 -46.48 4.25 27.63
C VAL A 11 -45.78 5.47 27.06
N GLU A 12 -44.62 5.80 27.62
CA GLU A 12 -43.73 6.79 27.02
C GLU A 12 -43.40 6.28 25.63
N HIS A 13 -43.92 6.96 24.61
CA HIS A 13 -43.51 6.72 23.24
C HIS A 13 -42.02 7.02 23.17
N SER A 14 -41.19 5.98 23.17
CA SER A 14 -39.76 6.13 22.98
C SER A 14 -39.56 6.87 21.65
N ASN A 15 -38.97 8.06 21.70
CA ASN A 15 -38.68 8.81 20.50
C ASN A 15 -37.76 7.95 19.64
N ALA A 16 -38.04 7.83 18.34
CA ALA A 16 -37.24 7.02 17.41
C ALA A 16 -35.73 7.37 17.46
N SER A 17 -35.38 8.60 17.85
CA SER A 17 -34.00 9.05 18.08
C SER A 17 -33.29 8.31 19.22
N ASP A 18 -34.00 7.95 20.29
CA ASP A 18 -33.40 7.34 21.49
C ASP A 18 -33.18 5.83 21.28
N VAL A 19 -34.05 5.17 20.51
CA VAL A 19 -33.87 3.77 20.08
C VAL A 19 -32.64 3.63 19.19
N VAL A 20 -32.45 4.55 18.23
CA VAL A 20 -31.26 4.56 17.35
C VAL A 20 -29.97 4.78 18.14
N LYS A 21 -29.97 5.68 19.12
CA LYS A 21 -28.80 5.91 19.99
C LYS A 21 -28.49 4.70 20.86
N HIS A 22 -29.51 4.02 21.38
CA HIS A 22 -29.35 2.85 22.22
C HIS A 22 -28.76 1.66 21.43
N ASN A 23 -29.27 1.40 20.23
CA ASN A 23 -28.72 0.37 19.34
C ASN A 23 -27.25 0.66 19.00
N ARG A 24 -26.93 1.90 18.65
CA ARG A 24 -25.54 2.32 18.41
C ARG A 24 -24.64 2.14 19.63
N PHE A 25 -25.14 2.36 20.83
CA PHE A 25 -24.38 2.13 22.07
C PHE A 25 -24.10 0.64 22.30
N LEU A 26 -25.10 -0.22 22.14
CA LEU A 26 -24.96 -1.67 22.30
C LEU A 26 -23.97 -2.24 21.27
N GLU A 27 -24.03 -1.79 20.03
CA GLU A 27 -23.09 -2.20 18.98
C GLU A 27 -21.67 -1.70 19.23
N ASN A 28 -21.49 -0.44 19.63
CA ASN A 28 -20.16 0.07 20.01
C ASN A 28 -19.57 -0.72 21.18
N LYS A 29 -20.41 -1.10 22.15
CA LYS A 29 -20.00 -1.96 23.26
C LYS A 29 -19.60 -3.36 22.75
N ARG A 30 -20.40 -3.99 21.89
CA ARG A 30 -20.09 -5.29 21.29
C ARG A 30 -18.79 -5.25 20.48
N PHE A 31 -18.58 -4.21 19.68
CA PHE A 31 -17.35 -4.01 18.94
C PHE A 31 -16.16 -3.80 19.88
N ALA A 32 -16.32 -3.04 20.96
CA ALA A 32 -15.27 -2.88 21.98
C ALA A 32 -14.95 -4.20 22.67
N ASP A 33 -15.96 -4.99 23.04
CA ASP A 33 -15.80 -6.32 23.62
C ASP A 33 -15.09 -7.27 22.62
N PHE A 34 -15.44 -7.21 21.34
CA PHE A 34 -14.76 -7.93 20.26
C PHE A 34 -13.27 -7.55 20.19
N VAL A 35 -12.96 -6.25 20.14
CA VAL A 35 -11.58 -5.76 20.10
C VAL A 35 -10.80 -6.19 21.33
N LEU A 36 -11.42 -6.15 22.51
CA LEU A 36 -10.81 -6.62 23.76
C LEU A 36 -10.54 -8.12 23.76
N GLN A 37 -11.43 -8.91 23.13
CA GLN A 37 -11.28 -10.36 23.00
C GLN A 37 -10.32 -10.78 21.87
N SER A 38 -10.25 -10.03 20.77
CA SER A 38 -9.39 -10.33 19.63
C SER A 38 -7.96 -9.84 19.85
N ARG A 39 -7.82 -8.64 20.42
CA ARG A 39 -6.51 -8.01 20.68
C ARG A 39 -6.01 -8.21 22.11
N GLY A 40 -6.79 -8.87 22.97
CA GLY A 40 -6.38 -9.49 24.23
C GLY A 40 -5.34 -8.73 25.05
N SER A 41 -5.78 -7.84 25.95
CA SER A 41 -4.97 -6.98 26.82
C SER A 41 -4.03 -6.04 26.04
N GLY A 42 -4.11 -4.74 26.31
CA GLY A 42 -3.28 -3.74 25.64
C GLY A 42 -1.83 -4.21 25.64
N ILE A 43 -1.20 -4.16 24.46
CA ILE A 43 0.23 -4.35 24.27
C ILE A 43 0.91 -3.71 25.47
N SER A 44 1.57 -4.52 26.31
CA SER A 44 2.19 -4.00 27.53
C SER A 44 3.07 -2.84 27.12
N ILE A 45 3.05 -1.74 27.86
CA ILE A 45 3.97 -0.62 27.60
C ILE A 45 5.41 -1.14 27.58
N ASP A 46 5.69 -2.17 28.37
CA ASP A 46 6.98 -2.89 28.39
C ASP A 46 7.29 -3.63 27.07
N ASP A 47 6.28 -4.14 26.36
CA ASP A 47 6.45 -4.81 25.06
C ASP A 47 6.66 -3.80 23.93
N MET A 48 5.96 -2.67 23.97
CA MET A 48 6.23 -1.53 23.07
C MET A 48 7.59 -0.89 23.34
N GLU A 49 7.99 -0.73 24.61
CA GLU A 49 9.32 -0.20 24.96
C GLU A 49 10.43 -1.16 24.54
N LYS A 50 10.24 -2.49 24.66
CA LYS A 50 11.19 -3.47 24.12
C LYS A 50 11.25 -3.44 22.59
N GLU A 51 10.14 -3.26 21.90
CA GLU A 51 10.12 -3.10 20.43
C GLU A 51 10.79 -1.78 20.00
N LEU A 52 10.55 -0.68 20.71
CA LEU A 52 11.20 0.61 20.45
C LEU A 52 12.69 0.57 20.76
N GLN A 53 13.12 -0.09 21.84
CA GLN A 53 14.54 -0.28 22.14
C GLN A 53 15.25 -1.11 21.07
N GLN A 54 14.62 -2.18 20.58
CA GLN A 54 15.15 -2.95 19.43
C GLN A 54 15.22 -2.13 18.14
N LEU A 55 14.33 -1.16 17.95
CA LEU A 55 14.34 -0.25 16.79
C LEU A 55 15.36 0.90 16.93
N THR A 56 15.72 1.29 18.15
CA THR A 56 16.72 2.34 18.41
C THR A 56 18.16 1.82 18.48
N GLU A 57 18.38 0.55 18.80
CA GLU A 57 19.73 -0.05 18.85
C GLU A 57 20.25 -0.53 17.49
N ASP A 58 19.38 -0.74 16.49
CA ASP A 58 19.80 -0.98 15.10
C ASP A 58 20.19 0.34 14.40
N GLU A 59 21.31 0.91 14.86
CA GLU A 59 22.16 1.71 14.02
C GLU A 59 22.33 0.98 12.66
N ARG A 60 22.00 1.68 11.57
CA ARG A 60 22.14 1.24 10.17
C ARG A 60 23.10 0.06 10.02
N PRO A 61 22.65 -1.12 9.56
CA PRO A 61 23.53 -2.27 9.41
C PRO A 61 24.70 -1.87 8.50
N LYS A 62 25.88 -1.74 9.10
CA LYS A 62 27.14 -1.44 8.39
C LYS A 62 27.54 -2.60 7.46
N ASP A 63 26.94 -3.78 7.68
CA ASP A 63 27.17 -5.01 6.94
C ASP A 63 25.97 -5.39 6.04
N ARG A 64 26.28 -5.78 4.79
CA ARG A 64 25.28 -6.24 3.81
C ARG A 64 24.47 -7.45 4.27
N GLU A 65 25.01 -8.29 5.16
CA GLU A 65 24.31 -9.47 5.68
C GLU A 65 23.32 -9.14 6.79
N ALA A 66 23.66 -8.16 7.65
CA ALA A 66 22.74 -7.62 8.66
C ALA A 66 21.55 -6.89 7.99
N GLY A 67 21.77 -6.22 6.85
CA GLY A 67 20.69 -5.64 6.05
C GLY A 67 19.72 -6.68 5.47
N LYS A 68 20.22 -7.83 5.02
CA LYS A 68 19.38 -8.91 4.46
C LYS A 68 18.52 -9.57 5.53
N THR A 69 19.09 -9.83 6.71
CA THR A 69 18.36 -10.42 7.84
C THR A 69 17.31 -9.46 8.41
N ALA A 70 17.57 -8.16 8.39
CA ALA A 70 16.57 -7.15 8.75
C ALA A 70 15.41 -7.08 7.74
N ILE A 71 15.68 -7.19 6.44
CA ILE A 71 14.63 -7.23 5.40
C ILE A 71 13.74 -8.45 5.59
N THR A 72 14.32 -9.65 5.71
CA THR A 72 13.52 -10.89 5.86
C THR A 72 12.71 -10.89 7.16
N ARG A 73 13.26 -10.33 8.25
CA ARG A 73 12.51 -10.15 9.51
C ARG A 73 11.32 -9.20 9.34
N THR A 74 11.50 -8.09 8.63
CA THR A 74 10.44 -7.11 8.36
C THR A 74 9.36 -7.71 7.46
N GLU A 75 9.75 -8.46 6.43
CA GLU A 75 8.83 -9.19 5.53
C GLU A 75 8.03 -10.26 6.29
N ALA A 76 8.69 -11.06 7.13
CA ALA A 76 8.01 -12.06 7.95
C ALA A 76 7.00 -11.41 8.91
N ARG A 77 7.30 -10.24 9.45
CA ARG A 77 6.37 -9.49 10.31
C ARG A 77 5.16 -8.97 9.55
N ILE A 78 5.36 -8.48 8.32
CA ILE A 78 4.28 -8.07 7.41
C ILE A 78 3.35 -9.24 7.13
N VAL A 79 3.89 -10.42 6.79
CA VAL A 79 3.08 -11.62 6.52
C VAL A 79 2.30 -12.04 7.76
N LYS A 80 2.96 -12.10 8.92
CA LYS A 80 2.29 -12.43 10.19
C LYS A 80 1.14 -11.48 10.49
N LEU A 81 1.34 -10.18 10.32
CA LEU A 81 0.27 -9.19 10.53
C LEU A 81 -0.87 -9.38 9.52
N GLN A 82 -0.58 -9.71 8.26
CA GLN A 82 -1.63 -10.01 7.27
C GLN A 82 -2.45 -11.25 7.67
N GLU A 83 -1.81 -12.30 8.17
CA GLU A 83 -2.50 -13.49 8.69
C GLU A 83 -3.38 -13.15 9.89
N GLU A 84 -2.86 -12.38 10.85
CA GLU A 84 -3.63 -11.87 11.99
C GLU A 84 -4.85 -11.04 11.54
N GLN A 85 -4.68 -10.20 10.51
CA GLN A 85 -5.77 -9.39 9.93
C GLN A 85 -6.86 -10.23 9.28
N VAL A 86 -6.49 -11.29 8.55
CA VAL A 86 -7.45 -12.22 7.94
C VAL A 86 -8.22 -12.96 9.03
N ALA A 87 -7.54 -13.47 10.05
CA ALA A 87 -8.19 -14.15 11.17
C ALA A 87 -9.14 -13.22 11.95
N GLU A 88 -8.76 -11.95 12.15
CA GLU A 88 -9.61 -10.95 12.80
C GLU A 88 -10.89 -10.67 11.98
N LEU A 89 -10.76 -10.57 10.65
CA LEU A 89 -11.90 -10.42 9.74
C LEU A 89 -12.82 -11.64 9.76
N GLU A 90 -12.28 -12.85 9.68
CA GLU A 90 -13.07 -14.09 9.75
C GLU A 90 -13.88 -14.17 11.05
N LYS A 91 -13.26 -13.81 12.18
CA LYS A 91 -13.95 -13.77 13.48
C LYS A 91 -15.08 -12.73 13.49
N MET A 92 -14.84 -11.54 12.93
CA MET A 92 -15.86 -10.50 12.82
C MET A 92 -17.04 -10.96 11.94
N TYR A 93 -16.77 -11.54 10.77
CA TYR A 93 -17.81 -12.09 9.89
C TYR A 93 -18.58 -13.24 10.54
N GLY A 94 -17.90 -14.10 11.31
CA GLY A 94 -18.53 -15.17 12.06
C GLY A 94 -19.50 -14.66 13.12
N MET A 95 -19.12 -13.61 13.84
CA MET A 95 -20.00 -12.96 14.81
C MET A 95 -21.21 -12.31 14.15
N GLU A 96 -21.02 -11.60 13.03
CA GLU A 96 -22.12 -10.98 12.30
C GLU A 96 -23.10 -12.00 11.74
N ALA A 97 -22.59 -13.12 11.20
CA ALA A 97 -23.43 -14.20 10.72
C ALA A 97 -24.27 -14.78 11.87
N GLN A 98 -23.70 -14.91 13.07
CA GLN A 98 -24.43 -15.37 14.25
C GLN A 98 -25.48 -14.36 14.70
N ASP A 99 -25.13 -13.07 14.80
CA ASP A 99 -26.05 -11.99 15.17
C ASP A 99 -27.24 -11.92 14.19
N TYR A 100 -26.97 -12.11 12.89
CA TYR A 100 -28.02 -12.19 11.87
C TYR A 100 -28.93 -13.39 12.07
N LEU A 101 -28.39 -14.58 12.37
CA LEU A 101 -29.19 -15.78 12.63
C LEU A 101 -30.06 -15.62 13.87
N ASP A 102 -29.49 -15.10 14.95
CA ASP A 102 -30.21 -14.83 16.20
C ASP A 102 -31.33 -13.80 15.97
N GLU A 103 -31.06 -12.75 15.18
CA GLU A 103 -32.09 -11.78 14.81
C GLU A 103 -33.20 -12.41 13.96
N MET A 104 -32.86 -13.26 13.00
CA MET A 104 -33.85 -14.01 12.21
C MET A 104 -34.70 -14.93 13.09
N GLU A 105 -34.10 -15.61 14.06
CA GLU A 105 -34.80 -16.47 15.02
C GLU A 105 -35.75 -15.65 15.91
N HIS A 106 -35.27 -14.52 16.45
CA HIS A 106 -36.11 -13.60 17.22
C HIS A 106 -37.30 -13.06 16.40
N ARG A 107 -37.06 -12.67 15.14
CA ARG A 107 -38.13 -12.24 14.22
C ARG A 107 -39.14 -13.37 13.99
N TYR A 108 -38.66 -14.60 13.82
CA TYR A 108 -39.52 -15.77 13.62
C TYR A 108 -40.43 -16.04 14.84
N TYR A 109 -39.88 -16.07 16.06
CA TYR A 109 -40.69 -16.28 17.26
C TYR A 109 -41.61 -15.12 17.60
N SER A 110 -41.18 -13.87 17.35
CA SER A 110 -42.05 -12.71 17.49
C SER A 110 -43.28 -12.83 16.58
N ARG A 111 -43.12 -13.41 15.39
CA ARG A 111 -44.22 -13.66 14.44
C ARG A 111 -45.19 -14.73 14.90
N LEU A 112 -44.72 -15.77 15.60
CA LEU A 112 -45.57 -16.84 16.14
C LEU A 112 -46.49 -16.36 17.27
N HIS A 113 -46.10 -15.28 17.97
CA HIS A 113 -46.85 -14.70 19.08
C HIS A 113 -47.71 -13.50 18.69
N GLU A 114 -47.64 -13.02 17.45
CA GLU A 114 -48.50 -11.94 16.97
C GLU A 114 -49.88 -12.52 16.57
N PRO A 115 -51.00 -12.05 17.16
CA PRO A 115 -52.32 -12.52 16.76
C PRO A 115 -52.52 -12.20 15.28
N ALA A 116 -52.98 -13.18 14.49
CA ALA A 116 -53.17 -13.04 13.04
C ALA A 116 -53.97 -11.77 12.70
N VAL A 117 -53.25 -10.69 12.38
CA VAL A 117 -53.88 -9.42 12.01
C VAL A 117 -54.46 -9.60 10.61
N LEU A 118 -55.76 -9.33 10.47
CA LEU A 118 -56.58 -9.50 9.27
C LEU A 118 -56.16 -8.67 8.03
N ASP A 119 -55.00 -8.01 8.06
CA ASP A 119 -54.59 -7.04 7.04
C ASP A 119 -53.26 -7.45 6.39
N ALA A 120 -53.36 -8.35 5.41
CA ALA A 120 -52.22 -8.95 4.70
C ALA A 120 -51.37 -7.92 3.95
N GLU A 121 -51.95 -6.79 3.52
CA GLU A 121 -51.24 -5.72 2.81
C GLU A 121 -50.29 -4.95 3.74
N LYS A 122 -50.76 -4.52 4.92
CA LYS A 122 -49.89 -3.87 5.93
C LYS A 122 -48.79 -4.81 6.44
N HIS A 123 -49.08 -6.10 6.48
CA HIS A 123 -48.09 -7.12 6.84
C HIS A 123 -47.02 -7.27 5.75
N MET A 124 -47.39 -7.24 4.46
CA MET A 124 -46.42 -7.25 3.35
C MET A 124 -45.59 -5.96 3.26
N GLU A 125 -46.17 -4.79 3.54
CA GLU A 125 -45.46 -3.51 3.56
C GLU A 125 -44.42 -3.44 4.70
N LYS A 126 -44.74 -3.99 5.87
CA LYS A 126 -43.75 -4.18 6.95
C LYS A 126 -42.64 -5.16 6.55
N LEU A 127 -42.96 -6.23 5.83
CA LEU A 127 -41.95 -7.19 5.34
C LEU A 127 -40.99 -6.56 4.32
N SER A 128 -41.50 -5.75 3.38
CA SER A 128 -40.66 -5.13 2.36
C SER A 128 -39.75 -4.05 2.94
N SER A 129 -40.21 -3.30 3.95
CA SER A 129 -39.39 -2.28 4.62
C SER A 129 -38.24 -2.84 5.46
N HIS A 130 -38.31 -4.12 5.86
CA HIS A 130 -37.26 -4.79 6.65
C HIS A 130 -36.31 -5.65 5.81
N ALA A 131 -36.61 -5.89 4.53
CA ALA A 131 -35.79 -6.72 3.65
C ALA A 131 -34.53 -6.00 3.11
N ASP A 132 -34.57 -4.66 3.03
CA ASP A 132 -33.48 -3.84 2.47
C ASP A 132 -32.58 -3.19 3.54
N ALA A 133 -32.89 -3.34 4.82
CA ALA A 133 -32.14 -2.72 5.90
C ALA A 133 -30.91 -3.57 6.29
N ARG A 134 -29.93 -3.68 5.40
CA ARG A 134 -28.57 -4.02 5.86
C ARG A 134 -28.14 -2.87 6.79
N PRO A 135 -27.80 -3.13 8.06
CA PRO A 135 -27.48 -2.03 8.97
C PRO A 135 -26.24 -1.28 8.43
N PRO A 136 -26.32 0.05 8.22
CA PRO A 136 -25.21 0.86 7.73
C PRO A 136 -24.00 0.87 8.68
N GLN A 137 -24.14 0.26 9.87
CA GLN A 137 -23.14 0.18 10.92
C GLN A 137 -22.04 -0.86 10.65
N TRP A 138 -22.30 -1.88 9.82
CA TRP A 138 -21.29 -2.86 9.43
C TRP A 138 -20.12 -2.21 8.67
N ASP A 139 -20.47 -1.36 7.70
CA ASP A 139 -19.50 -0.63 6.89
C ASP A 139 -18.63 0.29 7.77
N ASP A 140 -19.21 0.87 8.82
CA ASP A 140 -18.50 1.68 9.81
C ASP A 140 -17.49 0.85 10.62
N GLN A 141 -17.89 -0.32 11.13
CA GLN A 141 -17.01 -1.18 11.93
C GLN A 141 -15.86 -1.75 11.10
N TYR A 142 -16.16 -2.23 9.89
CA TYR A 142 -15.16 -2.68 8.94
C TYR A 142 -14.17 -1.56 8.57
N THR A 143 -14.67 -0.35 8.32
CA THR A 143 -13.82 0.80 7.99
C THR A 143 -12.88 1.17 9.15
N ARG A 144 -13.36 1.13 10.40
CA ARG A 144 -12.52 1.37 11.59
C ARG A 144 -11.43 0.31 11.73
N LEU A 145 -11.79 -0.96 11.55
CA LEU A 145 -10.86 -2.08 11.62
C LEU A 145 -9.79 -1.96 10.53
N ARG A 146 -10.20 -1.75 9.29
CA ARG A 146 -9.30 -1.51 8.15
C ARG A 146 -8.36 -0.32 8.39
N HIS A 147 -8.86 0.77 8.97
CA HIS A 147 -8.02 1.92 9.27
C HIS A 147 -6.95 1.60 10.32
N ALA A 148 -7.31 0.91 11.40
CA ALA A 148 -6.34 0.46 12.41
C ALA A 148 -5.28 -0.46 11.79
N GLN A 149 -5.71 -1.43 10.98
CA GLN A 149 -4.81 -2.33 10.26
C GLN A 149 -3.82 -1.60 9.34
N LEU A 150 -4.27 -0.56 8.63
CA LEU A 150 -3.39 0.28 7.81
C LEU A 150 -2.40 1.08 8.65
N GLN A 151 -2.81 1.59 9.82
CA GLN A 151 -1.91 2.29 10.73
C GLN A 151 -0.77 1.39 11.21
N ASP A 152 -1.06 0.12 11.48
CA ASP A 152 -0.07 -0.87 11.93
C ASP A 152 0.91 -1.29 10.81
N MET A 153 0.42 -1.41 9.56
CA MET A 153 1.24 -1.87 8.42
C MET A 153 2.12 -0.79 7.78
N LEU A 154 1.66 0.47 7.75
CA LEU A 154 2.38 1.59 7.16
C LEU A 154 3.83 1.78 7.66
N PRO A 155 4.14 1.72 8.97
CA PRO A 155 5.51 1.85 9.44
C PRO A 155 6.42 0.72 8.93
N LEU A 156 5.92 -0.52 8.86
CA LEU A 156 6.67 -1.67 8.37
C LEU A 156 6.98 -1.56 6.87
N TYR A 157 6.02 -1.12 6.06
CA TYR A 157 6.28 -0.84 4.64
C TYR A 157 7.29 0.30 4.44
N ARG A 158 7.24 1.34 5.28
CA ARG A 158 8.25 2.42 5.25
C ARG A 158 9.63 1.91 5.66
N GLN A 159 9.71 1.03 6.66
CA GLN A 159 10.94 0.40 7.09
C GLN A 159 11.50 -0.50 5.99
N LEU A 160 10.67 -1.33 5.36
CA LEU A 160 11.05 -2.15 4.21
C LEU A 160 11.55 -1.29 3.05
N ALA A 161 10.86 -0.20 2.70
CA ALA A 161 11.30 0.73 1.66
C ALA A 161 12.60 1.46 1.99
N ARG A 162 12.95 1.62 3.27
CA ARG A 162 14.24 2.18 3.72
C ARG A 162 15.35 1.13 3.69
N LEU A 163 15.04 -0.11 4.09
CA LEU A 163 15.98 -1.22 4.16
C LEU A 163 16.28 -1.82 2.80
N GLN A 164 15.30 -1.81 1.88
CA GLN A 164 15.47 -2.21 0.50
C GLN A 164 16.16 -1.05 -0.23
N PRO A 165 17.48 -1.11 -0.50
CA PRO A 165 18.06 -0.16 -1.44
C PRO A 165 17.26 -0.30 -2.73
N ARG A 166 16.85 0.82 -3.34
CA ARG A 166 16.12 0.84 -4.63
C ARG A 166 16.82 -0.07 -5.64
N GLN A 167 16.44 -1.34 -5.69
CA GLN A 167 17.11 -2.33 -6.54
C GLN A 167 16.91 -1.98 -8.02
N GLY A 168 15.95 -1.11 -8.36
CA GLY A 168 15.77 -0.55 -9.70
C GLY A 168 16.51 0.77 -9.99
N SER A 169 17.01 1.52 -9.00
CA SER A 169 17.76 2.76 -9.24
C SER A 169 19.23 2.69 -8.82
N THR A 170 19.67 1.55 -8.30
CA THR A 170 21.05 1.30 -7.86
C THR A 170 21.63 0.00 -8.42
N GLN A 171 21.18 -0.45 -9.59
CA GLN A 171 22.20 -0.66 -10.63
C GLN A 171 22.58 0.72 -11.17
N ALA A 172 23.20 1.53 -10.30
CA ALA A 172 23.97 2.66 -10.75
C ALA A 172 25.10 1.99 -11.52
N GLU A 173 24.89 1.82 -12.82
CA GLU A 173 25.94 1.39 -13.72
C GLU A 173 27.17 2.21 -13.35
N PRO A 174 28.35 1.55 -13.21
CA PRO A 174 29.53 2.17 -12.64
C PRO A 174 29.70 3.56 -13.24
N ARG A 175 29.80 4.59 -12.38
CA ARG A 175 29.81 6.00 -12.80
C ARG A 175 30.79 6.13 -13.97
N VAL A 176 30.25 6.23 -15.17
CA VAL A 176 31.06 6.30 -16.36
C VAL A 176 31.61 7.72 -16.41
N PHE A 177 32.92 7.87 -16.26
CA PHE A 177 33.55 9.17 -16.44
C PHE A 177 33.40 9.58 -17.91
N PHE A 178 32.83 10.77 -18.15
CA PHE A 178 32.70 11.30 -19.50
C PHE A 178 34.02 12.00 -19.89
N PRO A 179 34.68 11.59 -20.99
CA PRO A 179 35.96 12.16 -21.40
C PRO A 179 35.79 13.62 -21.83
N LYS A 180 36.78 14.44 -21.50
CA LYS A 180 36.76 15.89 -21.78
C LYS A 180 37.33 16.21 -23.16
N SER A 181 38.12 15.32 -23.75
CA SER A 181 38.75 15.49 -25.06
C SER A 181 38.67 14.22 -25.91
N SER A 182 38.84 14.39 -27.22
CA SER A 182 38.92 13.30 -28.20
C SER A 182 40.08 12.33 -27.92
N GLU A 183 41.20 12.82 -27.37
CA GLU A 183 42.33 11.99 -26.95
C GLU A 183 41.97 11.11 -25.74
N GLU A 184 41.29 11.68 -24.74
CA GLU A 184 40.79 10.93 -23.59
C GLU A 184 39.80 9.85 -24.02
N TYR A 185 38.93 10.15 -24.99
CA TYR A 185 38.00 9.16 -25.56
C TYR A 185 38.75 7.97 -26.19
N LYS A 186 39.80 8.24 -26.98
CA LYS A 186 40.63 7.19 -27.60
C LYS A 186 41.39 6.37 -26.55
N ALA A 187 41.77 6.97 -25.42
CA ALA A 187 42.49 6.32 -24.34
C ALA A 187 41.62 5.36 -23.48
N ILE A 188 40.29 5.43 -23.57
CA ILE A 188 39.39 4.55 -22.79
C ILE A 188 39.59 3.09 -23.23
N THR A 189 39.96 2.22 -22.29
CA THR A 189 40.15 0.77 -22.53
C THR A 189 38.83 0.01 -22.63
N SER A 190 37.79 0.45 -21.93
CA SER A 190 36.48 -0.22 -21.92
C SER A 190 35.70 0.10 -23.19
N LYS A 191 35.55 -0.91 -24.06
CA LYS A 191 34.75 -0.81 -25.29
C LYS A 191 33.29 -0.42 -25.00
N GLU A 192 32.71 -0.96 -23.94
CA GLU A 192 31.31 -0.67 -23.57
C GLU A 192 31.12 0.79 -23.17
N THR A 193 32.04 1.33 -22.37
CA THR A 193 32.03 2.75 -21.99
C THR A 193 32.12 3.64 -23.22
N ARG A 194 33.04 3.31 -24.12
CA ARG A 194 33.27 4.04 -25.35
C ARG A 194 32.03 4.04 -26.26
N LEU A 195 31.35 2.90 -26.40
CA LEU A 195 30.10 2.79 -27.16
C LEU A 195 28.95 3.60 -26.56
N ARG A 196 28.85 3.69 -25.23
CA ARG A 196 27.82 4.52 -24.58
C ARG A 196 28.05 6.01 -24.85
N ILE A 197 29.31 6.44 -24.83
CA ILE A 197 29.69 7.81 -25.17
C ILE A 197 29.46 8.07 -26.67
N ALA A 198 29.81 7.11 -27.55
CA ALA A 198 29.53 7.20 -28.99
C ALA A 198 28.03 7.28 -29.27
N HIS A 199 27.22 6.48 -28.59
CA HIS A 199 25.76 6.54 -28.69
C HIS A 199 25.24 7.89 -28.25
N PHE A 200 25.74 8.42 -27.14
CA PHE A 200 25.36 9.74 -26.66
C PHE A 200 25.67 10.85 -27.67
N LEU A 201 26.86 10.81 -28.29
CA LEU A 201 27.25 11.77 -29.32
C LEU A 201 26.33 11.62 -30.54
N THR A 202 26.14 10.41 -31.07
CA THR A 202 25.34 10.18 -32.29
C THR A 202 23.84 10.52 -32.18
N ILE A 203 23.27 10.68 -30.97
CA ILE A 203 21.87 11.12 -30.77
C ILE A 203 21.73 12.65 -30.95
N HIS A 204 22.32 13.22 -32.02
CA HIS A 204 22.28 14.67 -32.25
C HIS A 204 20.85 15.23 -32.42
N SER A 205 19.94 14.43 -32.97
CA SER A 205 18.60 14.87 -33.37
C SER A 205 17.52 14.77 -32.28
N ASN A 206 17.80 14.17 -31.12
CA ASN A 206 16.79 13.93 -30.08
C ASN A 206 17.29 14.34 -28.69
N ASP A 207 17.06 15.61 -28.34
CA ASP A 207 17.48 16.17 -27.04
C ASP A 207 16.83 15.45 -25.84
N SER A 208 15.59 14.95 -25.97
CA SER A 208 14.92 14.20 -24.90
C SER A 208 15.65 12.89 -24.55
N GLN A 209 16.14 12.16 -25.56
CA GLN A 209 16.92 10.94 -25.34
C GLN A 209 18.30 11.25 -24.75
N ARG A 210 18.89 12.39 -25.13
CA ARG A 210 20.17 12.85 -24.59
C ARG A 210 20.05 13.19 -23.10
N GLU A 211 19.03 13.94 -22.70
CA GLU A 211 18.74 14.23 -21.30
C GLU A 211 18.47 12.95 -20.49
N ALA A 212 17.73 12.00 -21.06
CA ALA A 212 17.51 10.70 -20.43
C ALA A 212 18.82 9.93 -20.19
N MET A 213 19.76 9.95 -21.14
CA MET A 213 21.09 9.36 -20.96
C MET A 213 21.92 10.11 -19.90
N MET A 214 21.90 11.44 -19.89
CA MET A 214 22.59 12.22 -18.86
C MET A 214 22.08 11.87 -17.46
N ASN A 215 20.76 11.76 -17.29
CA ASN A 215 20.15 11.36 -16.02
C ASN A 215 20.48 9.91 -15.65
N ARG A 216 20.49 9.00 -16.64
CA ARG A 216 20.81 7.58 -16.42
C ARG A 216 22.26 7.38 -15.97
N PHE A 217 23.21 8.08 -16.60
CA PHE A 217 24.64 7.95 -16.31
C PHE A 217 25.18 9.00 -15.31
N ASN A 218 24.31 9.91 -14.83
CA ASN A 218 24.65 11.06 -13.99
C ASN A 218 25.74 11.97 -14.59
N TRP A 219 25.68 12.20 -15.90
CA TRP A 219 26.59 13.12 -16.57
C TRP A 219 26.11 14.56 -16.42
N VAL A 220 27.05 15.46 -16.07
CA VAL A 220 26.76 16.88 -15.92
C VAL A 220 26.97 17.58 -17.26
N TYR A 221 26.08 18.49 -17.66
CA TYR A 221 26.18 19.21 -18.94
C TYR A 221 27.57 19.81 -19.21
N ARG A 222 28.18 20.42 -18.17
CA ARG A 222 29.52 21.02 -18.23
C ARG A 222 30.64 20.04 -18.56
N GLN A 223 30.46 18.75 -18.26
CA GLN A 223 31.45 17.71 -18.58
C GLN A 223 31.32 17.24 -20.03
N VAL A 224 30.12 17.33 -20.60
CA VAL A 224 29.79 16.74 -21.88
C VAL A 224 29.93 17.72 -23.04
N ASP A 225 29.68 19.01 -22.77
CA ASP A 225 29.76 20.09 -23.75
C ASP A 225 31.11 20.18 -24.50
N PRO A 226 32.29 20.02 -23.86
CA PRO A 226 33.58 20.09 -24.56
C PRO A 226 33.74 19.05 -25.67
N LEU A 227 33.47 17.78 -25.36
CA LEU A 227 33.58 16.69 -26.34
C LEU A 227 32.50 16.80 -27.43
N ARG A 228 31.31 17.31 -27.09
CA ARG A 228 30.26 17.59 -28.07
C ARG A 228 30.74 18.62 -29.09
N GLN A 229 31.34 19.71 -28.62
CA GLN A 229 31.88 20.74 -29.50
C GLN A 229 33.05 20.22 -30.35
N GLU A 230 33.91 19.36 -29.81
CA GLU A 230 34.97 18.71 -30.59
C GLU A 230 34.40 17.78 -31.66
N PHE A 231 33.36 17.01 -31.32
CA PHE A 231 32.66 16.13 -32.27
C PHE A 231 32.02 16.87 -33.43
N GLU A 232 31.47 18.07 -33.19
CA GLU A 232 30.89 18.92 -34.23
C GLU A 232 31.94 19.62 -35.10
N LYS A 233 33.16 19.84 -34.57
CA LYS A 233 34.24 20.58 -35.25
C LYS A 233 35.21 19.69 -36.03
N ASP A 234 35.48 18.49 -35.54
CA ASP A 234 36.46 17.57 -36.12
C ASP A 234 35.75 16.45 -36.91
N GLU A 235 35.81 16.54 -38.23
CA GLU A 235 35.23 15.55 -39.15
C GLU A 235 35.89 14.16 -39.04
N GLU A 236 37.18 14.09 -38.69
CA GLU A 236 37.89 12.81 -38.54
C GLU A 236 37.40 12.10 -37.28
N PHE A 237 37.26 12.84 -36.18
CA PHE A 237 36.70 12.31 -34.95
C PHE A 237 35.23 11.91 -35.10
N HIS A 238 34.45 12.71 -35.83
CA HIS A 238 33.06 12.38 -36.16
C HIS A 238 32.95 11.01 -36.86
N LYS A 239 33.74 10.79 -37.92
CA LYS A 239 33.76 9.53 -38.68
C LYS A 239 34.16 8.35 -37.81
N LEU A 240 35.20 8.51 -36.99
CA LEU A 240 35.69 7.45 -36.09
C LEU A 240 34.59 6.96 -35.14
N VAL A 241 33.88 7.89 -34.49
CA VAL A 241 32.83 7.57 -33.51
C VAL A 241 31.60 6.97 -34.20
N THR A 242 31.22 7.46 -35.38
CA THR A 242 30.11 6.87 -36.15
C THR A 242 30.42 5.46 -36.63
N ASP A 243 31.64 5.21 -37.10
CA ASP A 243 32.06 3.89 -37.58
C ASP A 243 32.09 2.88 -36.43
N GLU A 244 32.60 3.28 -35.27
CA GLU A 244 32.66 2.43 -34.08
C GLU A 244 31.25 2.04 -33.57
N TYR A 245 30.31 2.97 -33.63
CA TYR A 245 28.90 2.71 -33.31
C TYR A 245 28.23 1.80 -34.36
N GLN A 246 28.46 2.03 -35.66
CA GLN A 246 27.86 1.22 -36.72
C GLN A 246 28.39 -0.22 -36.77
N GLN A 247 29.69 -0.43 -36.57
CA GLN A 247 30.30 -1.76 -36.55
C GLN A 247 29.72 -2.65 -35.45
N THR A 248 29.36 -2.04 -34.31
CA THR A 248 28.80 -2.77 -33.17
C THR A 248 27.28 -2.97 -33.31
N ALA A 249 26.56 -2.01 -33.89
CA ALA A 249 25.15 -2.18 -34.24
C ALA A 249 24.93 -3.27 -35.32
N SER A 250 25.88 -3.44 -36.25
CA SER A 250 25.86 -4.49 -37.29
C SER A 250 26.14 -5.90 -36.74
N THR A 251 26.75 -5.99 -35.55
CA THR A 251 27.13 -7.27 -34.92
C THR A 251 25.99 -7.89 -34.10
N ASP A 252 24.82 -7.25 -33.94
CA ASP A 252 23.68 -7.85 -33.25
C ASP A 252 22.92 -8.82 -34.19
N PRO A 253 23.05 -10.15 -34.02
CA PRO A 253 22.42 -11.14 -34.89
C PRO A 253 20.88 -11.16 -34.77
N ARG A 254 20.30 -10.46 -33.79
CA ARG A 254 18.84 -10.44 -33.55
C ARG A 254 18.08 -9.47 -34.45
N LYS A 255 18.76 -8.54 -35.12
CA LYS A 255 18.15 -7.56 -36.04
C LYS A 255 18.19 -7.98 -37.51
N ARG A 256 18.67 -9.19 -37.81
CA ARG A 256 18.82 -9.71 -39.18
C ARG A 256 17.63 -10.55 -39.67
N ARG A 257 16.46 -10.43 -39.04
CA ARG A 257 15.22 -11.11 -39.44
C ARG A 257 14.16 -10.12 -39.86
#